data_AF-A0A229SBZ9-F1
#
_entry.id   AF-A0A229SBZ9-F1
#
_cell.length_a   1.000
_cell.length_b   1.000
_cell.length_c   1.000
_cell.angle_alpha   90.00
_cell.angle_beta   90.00
_cell.angle_gamma   90.00
#
_symmetry.space_group_name_H-M   'P 1'
#
loop_
_entity.id
_entity.type
_entity.pdbx_description
1 polymer ?
#
loop_
_entity_poly.entity_id
_entity_poly.type
_entity_poly.pdbx_seq_one_letter_code
_entity_poly.pdbx_strand_id
1 'polypeptide(L)'
;MTLLDDDTRYVYCLNTDCSCDGVPAGEVALQDQPGRGLPRPVLEGRPVPWLAPVIGDRVAWTALNDQRVLEAQRSWLCQVCGEPLTNADAWVAVSAGDVAAGGAMHRRCLALARKVCPVLSTDLSYVYVQVRRGDDERDWAVVFERLSDYEARHGTIPVSLEYESES
;
A
#
# COMPACT_ATOMS: atom_id res chain seq x y z
N MET A 1 -27.61 25.39 8.04
CA MET A 1 -27.49 23.92 8.04
C MET A 1 -27.16 23.53 6.61
N THR A 2 -25.86 23.55 6.31
CA THR A 2 -25.35 23.36 4.95
C THR A 2 -24.87 21.91 4.87
N LEU A 3 -25.31 21.23 3.81
CA LEU A 3 -25.16 19.81 3.54
C LEU A 3 -23.67 19.38 3.59
N LEU A 4 -23.42 18.20 4.17
CA LEU A 4 -22.13 17.54 4.21
C LEU A 4 -21.71 17.15 2.78
N ASP A 5 -20.91 17.98 2.13
CA ASP A 5 -20.10 17.55 0.99
C ASP A 5 -18.93 16.73 1.55
N ASP A 6 -19.12 15.41 1.69
CA ASP A 6 -18.05 14.51 2.15
C ASP A 6 -18.09 13.17 1.37
N ASP A 7 -18.24 13.28 0.04
CA ASP A 7 -18.00 12.17 -0.88
C ASP A 7 -16.52 11.79 -0.80
N THR A 8 -16.17 10.90 0.14
CA THR A 8 -14.86 10.25 0.19
C THR A 8 -14.68 9.49 -1.12
N ARG A 9 -13.70 9.88 -1.94
CA ARG A 9 -13.43 9.17 -3.20
C ARG A 9 -12.59 7.95 -2.92
N TYR A 10 -12.63 7.00 -3.84
CA TYR A 10 -11.80 5.80 -3.76
C TYR A 10 -10.82 5.76 -4.91
N VAL A 11 -9.64 5.25 -4.60
CA VAL A 11 -8.69 4.78 -5.62
C VAL A 11 -8.64 3.27 -5.56
N TYR A 12 -8.63 2.62 -6.71
CA TYR A 12 -8.59 1.17 -6.79
C TYR A 12 -7.19 0.67 -6.44
N CYS A 13 -7.11 -0.43 -5.72
CA CYS A 13 -5.90 -1.24 -5.80
C CYS A 13 -5.84 -1.85 -7.21
N LEU A 14 -4.64 -2.00 -7.77
CA LEU A 14 -4.44 -2.43 -9.16
C LEU A 14 -5.00 -3.84 -9.47
N ASN A 15 -5.53 -4.56 -8.47
CA ASN A 15 -6.20 -5.84 -8.66
C ASN A 15 -7.71 -5.71 -8.47
N THR A 16 -8.41 -5.40 -9.56
CA THR A 16 -9.88 -5.28 -9.59
C THR A 16 -10.61 -6.61 -9.40
N ASP A 17 -9.94 -7.75 -9.53
CA ASP A 17 -10.49 -9.10 -9.38
C ASP A 17 -10.13 -9.73 -8.02
N CYS A 18 -9.90 -8.91 -6.99
CA CYS A 18 -9.53 -9.41 -5.67
C CYS A 18 -10.63 -10.35 -5.10
N SER A 19 -10.28 -11.61 -4.90
CA SER A 19 -11.20 -12.66 -4.40
C SER A 19 -11.75 -12.41 -3.00
N CYS A 20 -11.21 -11.42 -2.28
CA CYS A 20 -11.66 -11.05 -0.95
C CYS A 20 -12.61 -9.86 -0.96
N ASP A 21 -12.89 -9.24 -2.11
CA ASP A 21 -13.65 -7.99 -2.11
C ASP A 21 -15.07 -8.19 -1.58
N GLY A 22 -15.37 -7.43 -0.52
CA GLY A 22 -16.67 -7.51 0.13
C GLY A 22 -17.68 -6.57 -0.52
N VAL A 23 -17.26 -5.38 -0.93
CA VAL A 23 -18.16 -4.29 -1.31
C VAL A 23 -17.70 -3.68 -2.63
N PRO A 24 -18.61 -3.45 -3.60
CA PRO A 24 -18.26 -2.72 -4.82
C PRO A 24 -17.68 -1.35 -4.47
N ALA A 25 -16.56 -0.99 -5.08
CA ALA A 25 -15.98 0.33 -4.94
C ALA A 25 -16.98 1.42 -5.37
N GLY A 26 -17.16 2.45 -4.54
CA GLY A 26 -18.10 3.56 -4.79
C GLY A 26 -19.18 3.75 -3.73
N GLU A 27 -19.32 2.84 -2.76
CA GLU A 27 -20.20 3.05 -1.61
C GLU A 27 -19.53 3.91 -0.52
N VAL A 28 -20.24 4.87 0.06
CA VAL A 28 -19.70 5.85 1.04
C VAL A 28 -19.20 5.16 2.32
N ALA A 29 -17.97 5.48 2.72
CA ALA A 29 -17.34 4.95 3.92
C ALA A 29 -18.00 5.55 5.18
N LEU A 30 -18.12 4.74 6.24
CA LEU A 30 -18.59 5.23 7.54
C LEU A 30 -17.57 6.18 8.17
N GLN A 31 -18.03 7.04 9.08
CA GLN A 31 -17.15 7.91 9.89
C GLN A 31 -16.21 7.11 10.81
N ASP A 32 -16.53 5.87 11.18
CA ASP A 32 -15.75 5.05 12.13
C ASP A 32 -14.71 4.17 11.43
N GLN A 33 -13.78 4.81 10.74
CA GLN A 33 -12.68 4.13 10.08
C GLN A 33 -11.60 3.70 11.09
N PRO A 34 -10.95 2.53 10.92
CA PRO A 34 -9.89 2.07 11.79
C PRO A 34 -8.83 3.15 12.06
N GLY A 35 -8.50 3.36 13.33
CA GLY A 35 -7.42 4.27 13.75
C GLY A 35 -6.04 3.81 13.26
N ARG A 36 -5.01 4.57 13.61
CA ARG A 36 -3.60 4.23 13.33
C ARG A 36 -3.06 3.16 14.28
N GLY A 37 -1.87 2.66 13.97
CA GLY A 37 -1.11 1.75 14.80
C GLY A 37 -1.35 0.26 14.52
N LEU A 38 -0.69 -0.55 15.33
CA LEU A 38 -0.83 -2.01 15.39
C LEU A 38 -1.27 -2.43 16.81
N PRO A 39 -1.98 -3.55 16.98
CA PRO A 39 -2.45 -4.46 15.93
C PRO A 39 -3.55 -3.82 15.07
N ARG A 40 -3.66 -4.25 13.81
CA ARG A 40 -4.80 -3.85 12.98
C ARG A 40 -6.06 -4.55 13.47
N PRO A 41 -7.23 -3.88 13.48
CA PRO A 41 -8.48 -4.56 13.74
C PRO A 41 -8.68 -5.66 12.68
N VAL A 42 -9.34 -6.74 13.08
CA VAL A 42 -9.56 -7.91 12.23
C VAL A 42 -11.04 -7.96 11.84
N LEU A 43 -11.32 -7.88 10.55
CA LEU A 43 -12.65 -8.08 9.97
C LEU A 43 -12.58 -9.22 8.97
N GLU A 44 -13.60 -10.09 8.94
CA GLU A 44 -13.65 -11.26 8.05
C GLU A 44 -12.39 -12.15 8.16
N GLY A 45 -11.79 -12.21 9.35
CA GLY A 45 -10.58 -12.99 9.63
C GLY A 45 -9.27 -12.36 9.12
N ARG A 46 -9.29 -11.12 8.60
CA ARG A 46 -8.13 -10.42 8.06
C ARG A 46 -7.87 -9.08 8.75
N PRO A 47 -6.60 -8.71 9.01
CA PRO A 47 -6.26 -7.41 9.54
C PRO A 47 -6.57 -6.31 8.50
N VAL A 48 -7.33 -5.29 8.89
CA VAL A 48 -7.77 -4.20 8.02
C VAL A 48 -6.68 -3.14 7.89
N PRO A 49 -6.10 -2.90 6.70
CA PRO A 49 -5.16 -1.82 6.46
C PRO A 49 -5.77 -0.47 6.84
N TRP A 50 -4.94 0.48 7.26
CA TRP A 50 -5.39 1.83 7.56
C TRP A 50 -5.96 2.52 6.32
N LEU A 51 -5.43 2.27 5.13
CA LEU A 51 -6.02 2.81 3.89
C LEU A 51 -7.30 2.11 3.43
N ALA A 52 -7.61 0.91 3.93
CA ALA A 52 -8.77 0.17 3.47
C ALA A 52 -10.05 0.81 4.02
N PRO A 53 -11.02 1.15 3.16
CA PRO A 53 -12.29 1.69 3.60
C PRO A 53 -13.15 0.59 4.23
N VAL A 54 -13.77 0.93 5.36
CA VAL A 54 -14.81 0.12 6.01
C VAL A 54 -16.17 0.73 5.70
N ILE A 55 -17.06 -0.07 5.12
CA ILE A 55 -18.41 0.32 4.67
C ILE A 55 -19.39 -0.61 5.39
N GLY A 56 -20.18 -0.06 6.31
CA GLY A 56 -20.97 -0.89 7.23
C GLY A 56 -20.05 -1.74 8.12
N ASP A 57 -20.24 -3.05 8.08
CA ASP A 57 -19.44 -4.07 8.74
C ASP A 57 -18.45 -4.78 7.81
N ARG A 58 -18.27 -4.27 6.58
CA ARG A 58 -17.49 -4.91 5.51
C ARG A 58 -16.32 -4.03 5.08
N VAL A 59 -15.30 -4.67 4.51
CA VAL A 59 -14.12 -3.98 3.97
C VAL A 59 -14.16 -4.04 2.46
N ALA A 60 -13.95 -2.90 1.79
CA ALA A 60 -13.75 -2.89 0.34
C ALA A 60 -12.26 -3.12 0.06
N TRP A 61 -11.89 -4.37 -0.20
CA TRP A 61 -10.49 -4.79 -0.32
C TRP A 61 -9.87 -4.39 -1.67
N THR A 62 -10.70 -4.05 -2.66
CA THR A 62 -10.27 -3.51 -3.96
C THR A 62 -10.09 -2.00 -3.97
N ALA A 63 -10.40 -1.31 -2.86
CA ALA A 63 -10.41 0.13 -2.78
C ALA A 63 -9.51 0.65 -1.65
N LEU A 64 -9.06 1.89 -1.81
CA LEU A 64 -8.35 2.66 -0.80
C LEU A 64 -9.06 3.99 -0.60
N ASN A 65 -9.15 4.43 0.65
CA ASN A 65 -9.67 5.73 1.03
C ASN A 65 -8.75 6.84 0.48
N ASP A 66 -9.24 7.68 -0.44
CA ASP A 66 -8.43 8.69 -1.14
C ASP A 66 -7.79 9.70 -0.20
N GLN A 67 -8.53 10.17 0.82
CA GLN A 67 -8.04 11.13 1.79
C GLN A 67 -6.87 10.56 2.57
N ARG A 68 -6.96 9.29 3.00
CA ARG A 68 -5.87 8.60 3.69
C ARG A 68 -4.69 8.30 2.77
N VAL A 69 -4.93 8.00 1.49
CA VAL A 69 -3.87 7.84 0.47
C VAL A 69 -3.10 9.16 0.32
N LEU A 70 -3.82 10.27 0.12
CA LEU A 70 -3.24 11.61 0.02
C LEU A 70 -2.48 11.99 1.29
N GLU A 71 -3.02 11.64 2.46
CA GLU A 71 -2.34 11.86 3.74
C GLU A 71 -1.07 11.01 3.86
N ALA A 72 -1.12 9.73 3.45
CA ALA A 72 0.03 8.84 3.46
C ALA A 72 1.17 9.37 2.61
N GLN A 73 0.86 9.85 1.41
CA GLN A 73 1.83 10.46 0.49
C GLN A 73 2.43 11.74 1.10
N ARG A 74 1.58 12.70 1.49
CA ARG A 74 2.03 14.01 1.99
C ARG A 74 2.85 13.91 3.28
N SER A 75 2.45 13.03 4.18
CA SER A 75 3.00 12.91 5.53
C SER A 75 3.95 11.71 5.70
N TRP A 76 4.27 11.00 4.61
CA TRP A 76 5.15 9.84 4.60
C TRP A 76 4.74 8.77 5.63
N LEU A 77 3.53 8.23 5.47
CA LEU A 77 2.92 7.27 6.40
C LEU A 77 2.80 5.88 5.78
N CYS A 78 2.84 4.87 6.64
CA CYS A 78 2.65 3.48 6.22
C CYS A 78 1.19 3.23 5.81
N GLN A 79 0.95 2.65 4.64
CA GLN A 79 -0.41 2.35 4.18
C GLN A 79 -1.18 1.32 5.05
N VAL A 80 -0.45 0.44 5.76
CA VAL A 80 -1.08 -0.62 6.56
C VAL A 80 -1.46 -0.12 7.96
N CYS A 81 -0.58 0.60 8.65
CA CYS A 81 -0.82 1.02 10.03
C CYS A 81 -1.06 2.52 10.19
N GLY A 82 -0.81 3.33 9.17
CA GLY A 82 -0.94 4.79 9.24
C GLY A 82 0.10 5.47 10.13
N GLU A 83 1.12 4.78 10.62
CA GLU A 83 2.21 5.41 11.39
C GLU A 83 3.30 5.97 10.48
N PRO A 84 4.07 7.00 10.93
CA PRO A 84 5.18 7.55 10.16
C PRO A 84 6.21 6.50 9.72
N LEU A 85 6.67 6.64 8.49
CA LEU A 85 7.77 5.85 7.94
C LEU A 85 9.11 6.52 8.21
N THR A 86 10.16 5.71 8.32
CA THR A 86 11.54 6.20 8.29
C THR A 86 12.20 5.73 7.00
N ASN A 87 13.23 6.45 6.55
CA ASN A 87 14.00 6.06 5.35
C ASN A 87 14.68 4.69 5.48
N ALA A 88 14.90 4.19 6.71
CA ALA A 88 15.49 2.89 6.95
C ALA A 88 14.48 1.73 6.86
N ASP A 89 13.17 2.01 6.99
CA ASP A 89 12.13 0.97 7.12
C ASP A 89 10.98 1.14 6.12
N ALA A 90 11.12 1.96 5.08
CA ALA A 90 10.07 2.16 4.08
C ALA A 90 10.26 1.25 2.85
N TRP A 91 9.20 0.55 2.47
CA TRP A 91 9.20 -0.44 1.40
C TRP A 91 7.95 -0.33 0.53
N VAL A 92 8.10 -0.58 -0.76
CA VAL A 92 7.00 -0.72 -1.72
C VAL A 92 7.01 -2.10 -2.37
N ALA A 93 5.84 -2.55 -2.84
CA ALA A 93 5.73 -3.71 -3.71
C ALA A 93 5.61 -3.23 -5.16
N VAL A 94 6.39 -3.82 -6.06
CA VAL A 94 6.51 -3.41 -7.46
C VAL A 94 6.20 -4.60 -8.35
N SER A 95 5.34 -4.44 -9.35
CA SER A 95 5.10 -5.45 -10.39
C SER A 95 4.69 -4.79 -11.69
N ALA A 96 5.04 -5.39 -12.83
CA ALA A 96 4.67 -4.94 -14.18
C ALA A 96 5.00 -3.46 -14.49
N GLY A 97 6.06 -2.93 -13.88
CA GLY A 97 6.46 -1.52 -14.07
C GLY A 97 5.59 -0.53 -13.29
N ASP A 98 4.86 -0.98 -12.28
CA ASP A 98 4.01 -0.15 -11.42
C ASP A 98 4.25 -0.46 -9.94
N VAL A 99 4.01 0.54 -9.09
CA VAL A 99 4.02 0.39 -7.63
C VAL A 99 2.61 0.04 -7.16
N ALA A 100 2.50 -1.00 -6.34
CA ALA A 100 1.24 -1.37 -5.74
C ALA A 100 0.58 -0.17 -5.03
N ALA A 101 -0.69 0.04 -5.33
CA ALA A 101 -1.46 1.17 -4.81
C ALA A 101 -1.36 1.29 -3.27
N GLY A 102 -1.44 2.52 -2.78
CA GLY A 102 -1.38 2.85 -1.36
C GLY A 102 0.01 3.31 -0.87
N GLY A 103 1.07 3.05 -1.62
CA GLY A 103 2.40 3.61 -1.34
C GLY A 103 3.24 2.78 -0.36
N ALA A 104 4.08 3.41 0.46
CA ALA A 104 5.10 2.72 1.23
C ALA A 104 4.58 2.06 2.54
N MET A 105 5.33 1.06 3.01
CA MET A 105 5.04 0.25 4.20
C MET A 105 6.27 0.08 5.09
N HIS A 106 6.07 -0.05 6.42
CA HIS A 106 7.10 -0.60 7.30
C HIS A 106 7.46 -2.02 6.87
N ARG A 107 8.69 -2.50 7.08
CA ARG A 107 9.08 -3.89 6.77
C ARG A 107 8.17 -4.92 7.44
N ARG A 108 7.77 -4.68 8.70
CA ARG A 108 6.82 -5.53 9.44
C ARG A 108 5.41 -5.49 8.84
N CYS A 109 4.98 -4.33 8.35
CA CYS A 109 3.67 -4.15 7.73
C CYS A 109 3.63 -4.79 6.34
N LEU A 110 4.74 -4.72 5.59
CA LEU A 110 4.91 -5.46 4.35
C LEU A 110 4.84 -6.97 4.59
N ALA A 111 5.53 -7.48 5.61
CA ALA A 111 5.45 -8.91 5.97
C ALA A 111 4.02 -9.34 6.33
N LEU A 112 3.27 -8.49 7.04
CA LEU A 112 1.85 -8.71 7.30
C LEU A 112 1.04 -8.74 6.00
N ALA A 113 1.20 -7.72 5.14
CA ALA A 113 0.49 -7.61 3.87
C ALA A 113 0.74 -8.83 2.97
N ARG A 114 2.00 -9.28 2.84
CA ARG A 114 2.37 -10.48 2.10
C ARG A 114 1.74 -11.77 2.64
N LYS A 115 1.45 -11.82 3.94
CA LYS A 115 0.81 -12.99 4.57
C LYS A 115 -0.70 -13.02 4.33
N VAL A 116 -1.34 -11.86 4.24
CA VAL A 116 -2.82 -11.75 4.31
C VAL A 116 -3.48 -11.28 3.02
N CYS A 117 -2.76 -10.57 2.15
CA CYS A 117 -3.26 -10.12 0.86
C CYS A 117 -3.15 -11.26 -0.15
N PRO A 118 -4.26 -11.75 -0.73
CA PRO A 118 -4.21 -12.83 -1.72
C PRO A 118 -3.22 -12.51 -2.84
N VAL A 119 -3.28 -11.30 -3.37
CA VAL A 119 -2.43 -10.81 -4.47
C VAL A 119 -0.94 -10.92 -4.12
N LEU A 120 -0.51 -10.27 -3.03
CA LEU A 120 0.90 -10.25 -2.62
C LEU A 120 1.39 -11.62 -2.11
N SER A 121 0.49 -12.50 -1.68
CA SER A 121 0.84 -13.82 -1.17
C SER A 121 1.09 -14.84 -2.27
N THR A 122 0.42 -14.72 -3.42
CA THR A 122 0.46 -15.72 -4.50
C THR A 122 1.20 -15.25 -5.74
N ASP A 123 1.19 -13.94 -6.02
CA ASP A 123 1.84 -13.40 -7.20
C ASP A 123 3.34 -13.21 -6.95
N LEU A 124 4.13 -14.07 -7.59
CA LEU A 124 5.59 -14.07 -7.48
C LEU A 124 6.27 -13.01 -8.37
N SER A 125 5.50 -12.28 -9.18
CA SER A 125 6.02 -11.15 -9.97
C SER A 125 6.37 -9.92 -9.13
N TYR A 126 5.87 -9.86 -7.89
CA TYR A 126 6.15 -8.75 -7.01
C TYR A 126 7.59 -8.76 -6.50
N VAL A 127 8.24 -7.61 -6.67
CA VAL A 127 9.53 -7.27 -6.08
C VAL A 127 9.31 -6.26 -4.97
N TYR A 128 10.03 -6.42 -3.86
CA TYR A 128 9.91 -5.53 -2.70
C TYR A 128 11.11 -4.60 -2.63
N VAL A 129 10.90 -3.31 -2.85
CA VAL A 129 11.99 -2.34 -2.95
C VAL A 129 11.97 -1.38 -1.76
N GLN A 130 13.12 -1.20 -1.12
CA GLN A 130 13.29 -0.20 -0.08
C GLN A 130 13.31 1.20 -0.72
N VAL A 131 12.55 2.12 -0.14
CA VAL A 131 12.37 3.48 -0.66
C VAL A 131 12.67 4.53 0.41
N ARG A 132 12.92 5.75 -0.04
CA ARG A 132 13.07 6.94 0.82
C ARG A 132 11.97 7.93 0.52
N ARG A 133 11.72 8.85 1.47
CA ARG A 133 10.87 10.00 1.21
C ARG A 133 11.40 10.77 0.00
N GLY A 134 10.54 11.05 -0.98
CA GLY A 134 10.92 11.72 -2.22
C GLY A 134 11.08 10.79 -3.42
N ASP A 135 11.21 9.47 -3.21
CA ASP A 135 11.24 8.50 -4.33
C ASP A 135 9.94 8.51 -5.14
N ASP A 136 8.83 8.91 -4.53
CA ASP A 136 7.50 9.02 -5.11
C ASP A 136 7.28 10.30 -5.93
N GLU A 137 8.15 11.32 -5.79
CA GLU A 137 7.98 12.63 -6.43
C GLU A 137 8.00 12.58 -7.97
N ARG A 138 8.65 11.56 -8.54
CA ARG A 138 8.73 11.33 -9.99
C ARG A 138 8.02 10.05 -10.40
N ASP A 139 6.85 9.79 -9.80
CA ASP A 139 6.04 8.61 -10.09
C ASP A 139 6.87 7.32 -10.00
N TRP A 140 7.65 7.22 -8.92
CA TRP A 140 8.52 6.07 -8.64
C TRP A 140 9.58 5.75 -9.71
N ALA A 141 9.88 6.66 -10.65
CA ALA A 141 10.88 6.44 -11.70
C ALA A 141 12.23 5.94 -11.15
N VAL A 142 12.67 6.48 -10.00
CA VAL A 142 13.90 6.06 -9.29
C VAL A 142 13.85 4.61 -8.82
N VAL A 143 12.67 4.08 -8.48
CA VAL A 143 12.49 2.67 -8.13
C VAL A 143 12.72 1.79 -9.35
N PHE A 144 12.14 2.15 -10.50
CA PHE A 144 12.26 1.38 -11.74
C PHE A 144 13.68 1.44 -12.33
N GLU A 145 14.33 2.61 -12.27
CA GLU A 145 15.73 2.77 -12.66
C GLU A 145 16.63 1.84 -11.83
N ARG A 146 16.46 1.80 -10.50
CA ARG A 146 17.24 0.91 -9.62
C ARG A 146 17.03 -0.57 -9.92
N LEU A 147 15.80 -0.99 -10.22
CA LEU A 147 15.51 -2.37 -10.60
C LEU A 147 16.17 -2.73 -11.94
N SER A 148 16.09 -1.83 -12.92
CA SER A 148 16.71 -2.00 -14.24
C SER A 148 18.24 -2.09 -14.14
N ASP A 149 18.85 -1.23 -13.33
CA ASP A 149 20.29 -1.23 -13.08
C ASP A 149 20.76 -2.50 -12.37
N TYR A 150 19.95 -3.03 -11.45
CA TYR A 150 20.25 -4.31 -10.79
C TYR A 150 20.19 -5.46 -11.80
N GLU A 151 19.12 -5.53 -12.59
CA GLU A 151 18.96 -6.57 -13.62
C GLU A 151 20.10 -6.54 -14.64
N ALA A 152 20.49 -5.35 -15.11
CA ALA A 152 21.61 -5.20 -16.04
C ALA A 152 22.95 -5.68 -15.44
N ARG A 153 23.16 -5.49 -14.13
CA ARG A 153 24.38 -5.92 -13.43
C ARG A 153 24.41 -7.41 -13.10
N HIS A 154 23.26 -8.00 -12.78
CA HIS A 154 23.17 -9.36 -12.22
C HIS A 154 22.50 -10.39 -13.15
N GLY A 155 21.87 -9.94 -14.24
CA GLY A 155 21.11 -10.77 -15.17
C GLY A 155 19.78 -11.31 -14.61
N THR A 156 19.38 -10.86 -13.42
CA THR A 156 18.16 -11.30 -12.72
C THR A 156 17.59 -10.17 -11.85
N ILE A 157 16.29 -10.17 -11.61
CA ILE A 157 15.62 -9.29 -10.64
C ILE A 157 15.49 -10.03 -9.29
N PRO A 158 15.82 -9.40 -8.15
CA PRO A 158 15.76 -10.05 -6.85
C PRO A 158 14.32 -10.02 -6.30
N VAL A 159 14.03 -10.86 -5.31
CA VAL A 159 12.73 -10.79 -4.60
C VAL A 159 12.62 -9.50 -3.78
N SER A 160 13.73 -9.03 -3.23
CA SER A 160 13.79 -7.78 -2.47
C SER A 160 15.08 -7.01 -2.76
N LEU A 161 14.97 -5.68 -2.87
CA LEU A 161 16.08 -4.79 -3.14
C LEU A 161 16.18 -3.71 -2.04
N GLU A 162 17.27 -3.75 -1.27
CA GLU A 162 17.62 -2.72 -0.28
C GLU A 162 18.47 -1.61 -0.94
N TYR A 163 18.58 -0.44 -0.32
CA TYR A 163 19.62 0.51 -0.71
C TYR A 163 20.99 -0.11 -0.46
N GLU A 164 21.88 -0.02 -1.45
CA GLU A 164 23.29 -0.27 -1.22
C GLU A 164 23.77 0.69 -0.12
N SER A 165 24.41 0.14 0.92
CA SER A 165 25.04 0.97 1.94
C SER A 165 26.14 1.77 1.23
N GLU A 166 26.08 3.10 1.26
CA GLU A 166 27.22 3.91 0.89
C GLU A 166 28.34 3.56 1.88
N SER A 167 29.29 2.73 1.42
CA SER A 167 30.48 2.31 2.17
C SER A 167 31.54 3.41 2.17
#